data_AF-A0A3S9CHX3-F1
#
_entry.id   AF-A0A3S9CHX3-F1
#
_cell.length_a   1.000
_cell.length_b   1.000
_cell.length_c   1.000
_cell.angle_alpha   90.00
_cell.angle_beta   90.00
_cell.angle_gamma   90.00
#
_symmetry.space_group_name_H-M   'P 1'
#
loop_
_entity.id
_entity.type
_entity.pdbx_description
1 polymer ?
#
loop_
_entity_poly.entity_id
_entity_poly.type
_entity_poly.pdbx_seq_one_letter_code
_entity_poly.pdbx_strand_id
1 'polypeptide(L)'
;MILLEATTFGYSFVPSQAYVSSHDMIAKSVAIPVGCLILALCCRKFAKDLQSPNVSGKTLFLSGFGILVLPLISGVIVRATILTVCPLWSAALIGQNTQLEFSVDYVEGPSFRCPDRVNLAGMPTMTGTLCGVADDFRKKLYHGVRVVLTGRGTADGLFVAGIDVAH
;
A
#
# COMPACT_ATOMS: atom_id res chain seq x y z
N MET A 1 9.94 -3.01 7.17
CA MET A 1 9.66 -3.90 8.33
C MET A 1 8.24 -3.69 8.85
N ILE A 2 7.77 -2.45 9.07
CA ILE A 2 6.42 -2.15 9.60
C ILE A 2 5.26 -2.56 8.66
N LEU A 3 5.43 -2.45 7.33
CA LEU A 3 4.40 -2.84 6.34
C LEU A 3 4.15 -4.36 6.24
N LEU A 4 5.14 -5.19 6.62
CA LEU A 4 4.99 -6.65 6.57
C LEU A 4 4.15 -7.17 7.75
N GLU A 5 4.21 -6.48 8.89
CA GLU A 5 3.53 -6.97 10.10
C GLU A 5 2.02 -6.78 10.03
N ALA A 6 1.53 -5.75 9.32
CA ALA A 6 0.10 -5.60 9.07
C ALA A 6 -0.48 -6.78 8.26
N THR A 7 0.30 -7.37 7.35
CA THR A 7 -0.12 -8.56 6.59
C THR A 7 -0.04 -9.87 7.36
N THR A 8 0.68 -9.92 8.50
CA THR A 8 0.82 -11.17 9.28
C THR A 8 -0.26 -11.37 10.34
N PHE A 9 -1.03 -10.34 10.70
CA PHE A 9 -1.98 -10.41 11.82
C PHE A 9 -3.41 -10.81 11.44
N GLY A 10 -3.71 -11.17 10.19
CA GLY A 10 -5.07 -11.63 9.80
C GLY A 10 -6.16 -10.55 9.85
N TYR A 11 -5.82 -9.32 10.28
CA TYR A 11 -6.68 -8.15 10.22
C TYR A 11 -6.18 -7.24 9.10
N SER A 12 -6.94 -7.12 8.01
CA SER A 12 -6.66 -6.14 6.95
C SER A 12 -6.87 -4.73 7.53
N PHE A 13 -5.78 -4.01 7.72
CA PHE A 13 -5.83 -2.59 8.03
C PHE A 13 -6.10 -1.79 6.75
N VAL A 14 -7.14 -0.96 6.77
CA VAL A 14 -7.54 -0.13 5.64
C VAL A 14 -7.55 1.34 6.08
N PRO A 15 -6.72 2.22 5.48
CA PRO A 15 -6.79 3.65 5.73
C PRO A 15 -8.07 4.25 5.15
N SER A 16 -8.57 5.35 5.70
CA SER A 16 -9.79 5.99 5.21
C SER A 16 -9.55 6.74 3.90
N GLN A 17 -10.57 6.83 3.05
CA GLN A 17 -10.44 7.50 1.75
C GLN A 17 -10.17 9.00 1.91
N ALA A 18 -10.76 9.62 2.93
CA ALA A 18 -10.50 11.01 3.30
C ALA A 18 -9.03 11.21 3.69
N TYR A 19 -8.46 10.29 4.48
CA TYR A 19 -7.06 10.37 4.88
C TYR A 19 -6.12 10.24 3.68
N VAL A 20 -6.34 9.23 2.82
CA VAL A 20 -5.53 9.00 1.62
C VAL A 20 -5.63 10.20 0.66
N SER A 21 -6.83 10.72 0.41
CA SER A 21 -7.02 11.86 -0.49
C SER A 21 -6.35 13.13 0.03
N SER A 22 -6.38 13.36 1.34
CA SER A 22 -5.75 14.55 1.97
C SER A 22 -4.22 14.43 2.00
N HIS A 23 -3.70 13.24 2.27
CA HIS A 23 -2.26 13.02 2.46
C HIS A 23 -1.53 12.52 1.22
N ASP A 24 -2.22 12.26 0.09
CA ASP A 24 -1.56 11.82 -1.15
C ASP A 24 -0.55 12.87 -1.66
N MET A 25 -0.90 14.16 -1.58
CA MET A 25 -0.01 15.24 -1.98
C MET A 25 1.24 15.31 -1.09
N ILE A 26 1.07 15.10 0.22
CA ILE A 26 2.17 15.05 1.19
C ILE A 26 3.05 13.82 0.92
N ALA A 27 2.43 12.65 0.72
CA ALA A 27 3.14 11.42 0.44
C ALA A 27 3.96 11.51 -0.85
N LYS A 28 3.42 12.12 -1.91
CA LYS A 28 4.15 12.43 -3.15
C LYS A 28 5.28 13.42 -2.93
N SER A 29 5.02 14.50 -2.18
CA SER A 29 6.00 15.53 -1.82
C SER A 29 7.22 14.96 -1.10
N VAL A 30 7.05 13.93 -0.27
CA VAL A 30 8.17 13.24 0.42
C VAL A 30 8.78 12.13 -0.43
N ALA A 31 7.97 11.36 -1.16
CA ALA A 31 8.45 10.23 -1.97
C ALA A 31 9.35 10.68 -3.14
N ILE A 32 9.03 11.79 -3.79
CA ILE A 32 9.80 12.33 -4.93
C ILE A 32 11.25 12.70 -4.52
N PRO A 33 11.50 13.57 -3.52
CA PRO A 33 12.85 13.94 -3.14
C PRO A 33 13.66 12.76 -2.59
N VAL A 34 13.03 11.83 -1.87
CA VAL A 34 13.70 10.59 -1.42
C VAL A 34 14.09 9.72 -2.62
N GLY A 35 13.20 9.56 -3.60
CA GLY A 35 13.49 8.86 -4.85
C GLY A 35 14.62 9.52 -5.64
N CYS A 36 14.61 10.85 -5.75
CA CYS A 36 15.68 11.63 -6.40
C CYS A 36 17.02 11.49 -5.67
N LEU A 37 17.02 11.50 -4.34
CA LEU A 37 18.22 11.30 -3.53
C LEU A 37 18.81 9.91 -3.76
N ILE A 38 17.96 8.87 -3.71
CA ILE A 38 18.38 7.48 -3.95
C ILE A 38 18.92 7.33 -5.37
N LEU A 39 18.24 7.90 -6.37
CA LEU A 39 18.71 7.91 -7.75
C LEU A 39 20.08 8.59 -7.87
N ALA A 40 20.26 9.75 -7.24
CA ALA A 40 21.55 10.46 -7.25
C ALA A 40 22.67 9.63 -6.60
N LEU A 41 22.39 8.94 -5.50
CA LEU A 41 23.35 8.04 -4.84
C LEU A 41 23.67 6.81 -5.71
N CYS A 42 22.67 6.22 -6.36
CA CYS A 42 22.81 5.12 -7.29
C CYS A 42 23.66 5.52 -8.51
N CYS A 43 23.39 6.67 -9.12
CA CYS A 43 24.18 7.21 -10.24
C CYS A 43 25.64 7.50 -9.83
N ARG A 44 25.86 8.07 -8.64
CA ARG A 44 27.22 8.30 -8.11
C ARG A 44 27.97 6.99 -7.88
N LYS A 45 27.30 5.96 -7.37
CA LYS A 45 27.90 4.63 -7.16
C LYS A 45 28.25 3.97 -8.49
N PHE A 46 27.33 4.00 -9.45
CA PHE A 46 27.56 3.44 -10.79
C PHE A 46 28.69 4.14 -11.55
N ALA A 47 28.79 5.47 -11.46
CA ALA A 47 29.89 6.21 -12.06
C ALA A 47 31.26 5.81 -11.47
N LYS A 48 31.32 5.48 -10.17
CA LYS A 48 32.54 4.97 -9.52
C LYS A 48 32.85 3.52 -9.91
N ASP A 49 31.82 2.69 -10.05
CA ASP A 49 31.97 1.30 -10.50
C ASP A 49 32.54 1.25 -11.93
N LEU A 50 32.12 2.16 -12.83
CA LEU A 50 32.64 2.29 -14.20
C LEU A 50 34.12 2.72 -14.28
N GLN A 51 34.59 3.48 -13.29
CA GLN A 51 35.99 3.93 -13.23
C GLN A 51 36.93 2.85 -12.67
N SER A 52 36.40 1.79 -12.07
CA SER A 52 37.21 0.73 -11.50
C SER A 52 37.68 -0.24 -12.60
N PRO A 53 38.99 -0.50 -12.77
CA PRO A 53 39.54 -1.24 -13.91
C PRO A 53 39.23 -2.76 -13.90
N ASN A 54 38.38 -3.25 -12.98
CA ASN A 54 38.19 -4.69 -12.72
C ASN A 54 36.72 -5.11 -12.56
N VAL A 55 35.78 -4.33 -13.12
CA VAL A 55 34.34 -4.66 -13.02
C VAL A 55 33.90 -5.60 -14.14
N SER A 56 33.44 -6.79 -13.74
CA SER A 56 32.82 -7.77 -14.64
C SER A 56 31.52 -7.22 -15.24
N GLY A 57 31.26 -7.47 -16.52
CA GLY A 57 30.05 -7.00 -17.22
C GLY A 57 28.74 -7.44 -16.55
N LYS A 58 28.74 -8.57 -15.84
CA LYS A 58 27.58 -9.02 -15.02
C LYS A 58 27.30 -8.06 -13.86
N THR A 59 28.34 -7.56 -13.20
CA THR A 59 28.23 -6.62 -12.08
C THR A 59 27.72 -5.25 -12.54
N LEU A 60 28.14 -4.81 -13.74
CA LEU A 60 27.65 -3.59 -14.36
C LEU A 60 26.17 -3.71 -14.77
N PHE A 61 25.75 -4.85 -15.32
CA PHE A 61 24.34 -5.08 -15.69
C PHE A 61 23.45 -5.12 -14.44
N LEU A 62 23.89 -5.79 -13.37
CA LEU A 62 23.19 -5.82 -12.09
C LEU A 62 23.10 -4.42 -11.44
N SER A 63 24.19 -3.65 -11.51
CA SER A 63 24.26 -2.29 -10.98
C SER A 63 23.35 -1.34 -11.77
N GLY A 64 23.36 -1.42 -13.10
CA GLY A 64 22.48 -0.66 -13.98
C GLY A 64 21.00 -0.95 -13.76
N PHE A 65 20.63 -2.23 -13.64
CA PHE A 65 19.25 -2.63 -13.31
C PHE A 65 18.84 -2.14 -11.91
N GLY A 66 19.76 -2.19 -10.95
CA GLY A 66 19.56 -1.64 -9.61
C GLY A 66 19.27 -0.14 -9.59
N ILE A 67 19.91 0.67 -10.45
CA ILE A 67 19.66 2.11 -10.55
C ILE A 67 18.24 2.42 -11.03
N LEU A 68 17.67 1.61 -11.90
CA LEU A 68 16.31 1.84 -12.41
C LEU A 68 15.26 1.34 -11.41
N VAL A 69 15.47 0.15 -10.86
CA VAL A 69 14.46 -0.55 -10.05
C VAL A 69 14.43 -0.04 -8.61
N LEU A 70 15.58 0.28 -8.02
CA LEU A 70 15.66 0.64 -6.59
C LEU A 70 14.94 1.97 -6.27
N PRO A 71 15.05 3.05 -7.07
CA PRO A 71 14.32 4.29 -6.84
C PRO A 71 12.80 4.09 -6.97
N LEU A 72 12.35 3.33 -7.98
CA LEU A 72 10.95 3.02 -8.19
C LEU A 72 10.34 2.26 -7.00
N ILE A 73 11.00 1.19 -6.56
CA ILE A 73 10.54 0.42 -5.40
C ILE A 73 10.55 1.29 -4.15
N SER A 74 11.60 2.08 -3.94
CA SER A 74 11.70 2.95 -2.77
C SER A 74 10.57 3.99 -2.71
N GLY A 75 10.20 4.61 -3.85
CA GLY A 75 9.11 5.58 -3.90
C GLY A 75 7.75 4.95 -3.56
N VAL A 76 7.49 3.73 -4.05
CA VAL A 76 6.29 2.97 -3.70
C VAL A 76 6.25 2.65 -2.22
N ILE A 77 7.37 2.17 -1.66
CA ILE A 77 7.46 1.81 -0.23
C ILE A 77 7.29 3.04 0.66
N VAL A 78 7.94 4.16 0.33
CA VAL A 78 7.83 5.41 1.11
C VAL A 78 6.41 5.94 1.09
N ARG A 79 5.79 6.01 -0.10
CA ARG A 79 4.39 6.44 -0.23
C ARG A 79 3.45 5.54 0.55
N ALA A 80 3.59 4.21 0.43
CA ALA A 80 2.80 3.27 1.21
C ALA A 80 3.00 3.49 2.71
N THR A 81 4.24 3.61 3.17
CA THR A 81 4.57 3.80 4.59
C THR A 81 3.91 5.06 5.15
N ILE A 82 3.98 6.20 4.43
CA ILE A 82 3.36 7.46 4.89
C ILE A 82 1.85 7.32 4.99
N LEU A 83 1.22 6.70 4.00
CA LEU A 83 -0.23 6.54 3.95
C LEU A 83 -0.77 5.49 4.92
N THR A 84 0.09 4.63 5.49
CA THR A 84 -0.35 3.52 6.34
C THR A 84 0.10 3.66 7.78
N VAL A 85 1.33 4.11 8.05
CA VAL A 85 1.90 4.09 9.40
C VAL A 85 1.13 5.01 10.34
N CYS A 86 0.88 6.26 9.94
CA CYS A 86 0.14 7.21 10.76
C CYS A 86 -1.27 6.73 11.14
N PRO A 87 -2.13 6.32 10.18
CA PRO A 87 -3.47 5.88 10.52
C PRO A 87 -3.48 4.50 11.20
N LEU A 88 -2.46 3.66 10.98
CA LEU A 88 -2.32 2.38 11.68
C LEU A 88 -2.00 2.59 13.16
N TRP A 89 -1.08 3.49 13.49
CA TRP A 89 -0.76 3.81 14.88
C TRP A 89 -1.94 4.52 15.57
N SER A 90 -2.66 5.39 14.88
CA SER A 90 -3.85 6.01 15.46
C SER A 90 -4.94 4.97 15.75
N ALA A 91 -5.22 4.06 14.81
CA ALA A 91 -6.14 2.94 15.02
C ALA A 91 -5.68 1.99 16.14
N ALA A 92 -4.38 1.75 16.30
CA ALA A 92 -3.86 0.88 17.34
C ALA A 92 -3.95 1.52 18.75
N LEU A 93 -3.62 2.81 18.88
CA LEU A 93 -3.52 3.49 20.17
C LEU A 93 -4.87 3.99 20.69
N ILE A 94 -5.68 4.58 19.82
CA ILE A 94 -6.94 5.25 20.19
C ILE A 94 -8.16 4.65 19.47
N GLY A 95 -7.98 3.57 18.72
CA GLY A 95 -9.04 2.99 17.91
C GLY A 95 -10.19 2.43 18.74
N GLN A 96 -11.39 2.87 18.38
CA GLN A 96 -12.67 2.38 18.89
C GLN A 96 -13.40 1.60 17.79
N ASN A 97 -14.53 0.98 18.11
CA ASN A 97 -15.35 0.37 17.06
C ASN A 97 -15.97 1.47 16.19
N THR A 98 -15.49 1.58 14.96
CA THR A 98 -15.94 2.57 13.98
C THR A 98 -16.42 1.89 12.70
N GLN A 99 -17.19 2.63 11.92
CA GLN A 99 -17.67 2.22 10.62
C GLN A 99 -17.18 3.23 9.60
N LEU A 100 -16.59 2.78 8.50
CA LEU A 100 -16.14 3.62 7.42
C LEU A 100 -16.74 3.12 6.10
N GLU A 101 -17.29 4.05 5.33
CA GLU A 101 -17.83 3.76 4.01
C GLU A 101 -16.72 3.84 2.96
N PHE A 102 -16.70 2.85 2.07
CA PHE A 102 -15.78 2.78 0.95
C PHE A 102 -16.54 2.41 -0.32
N SER A 103 -16.07 2.90 -1.46
CA SER A 103 -16.57 2.44 -2.76
C SER A 103 -15.71 1.28 -3.26
N VAL A 104 -16.34 0.28 -3.87
CA VAL A 104 -15.63 -0.84 -4.51
C VAL A 104 -15.09 -0.37 -5.85
N ASP A 105 -13.79 -0.59 -6.09
CA ASP A 105 -13.19 -0.38 -7.40
C ASP A 105 -13.38 -1.64 -8.23
N TYR A 106 -12.62 -2.69 -7.95
CA TYR A 106 -12.65 -3.90 -8.78
C TYR A 106 -12.60 -5.18 -7.94
N VAL A 107 -13.41 -6.15 -8.34
CA VAL A 107 -13.43 -7.49 -7.77
C VAL A 107 -12.52 -8.35 -8.65
N GLU A 108 -11.32 -8.67 -8.17
CA GLU A 108 -10.42 -9.54 -8.91
C GLU A 108 -10.63 -11.02 -8.50
N GLY A 109 -10.32 -11.93 -9.44
CA GLY A 109 -10.37 -13.36 -9.19
C GLY A 109 -9.42 -13.83 -8.08
N PRO A 110 -9.63 -15.06 -7.57
CA PRO A 110 -8.88 -15.60 -6.44
C PRO A 110 -7.37 -15.65 -6.72
N SER A 111 -6.57 -15.23 -5.73
CA SER A 111 -5.10 -15.25 -5.76
C SER A 111 -4.56 -16.20 -4.70
N PHE A 112 -3.42 -16.84 -4.97
CA PHE A 112 -2.74 -17.73 -4.02
C PHE A 112 -2.41 -17.07 -2.67
N ARG A 113 -2.24 -15.74 -2.65
CA ARG A 113 -1.89 -14.98 -1.44
C ARG A 113 -3.11 -14.43 -0.70
N CYS A 114 -4.27 -14.38 -1.37
CA CYS A 114 -5.50 -13.80 -0.88
C CYS A 114 -6.65 -14.41 -1.71
N PRO A 115 -7.24 -15.53 -1.26
CA PRO A 115 -8.45 -16.04 -1.87
C PRO A 115 -9.54 -14.97 -1.75
N ASP A 116 -10.19 -14.68 -2.86
CA ASP A 116 -11.33 -13.78 -2.96
C ASP A 116 -11.07 -12.33 -2.54
N ARG A 117 -10.19 -11.69 -3.32
CA ARG A 117 -9.75 -10.31 -3.12
C ARG A 117 -10.74 -9.27 -3.66
N VAL A 118 -11.03 -8.26 -2.85
CA VAL A 118 -11.84 -7.08 -3.25
C VAL A 118 -11.00 -5.83 -3.08
N ASN A 119 -10.83 -5.05 -4.15
CA ASN A 119 -10.10 -3.78 -4.11
C ASN A 119 -11.06 -2.60 -3.89
N LEU A 120 -10.70 -1.74 -2.95
CA LEU A 120 -11.42 -0.52 -2.60
C LEU A 120 -10.91 0.67 -3.43
N ALA A 121 -11.82 1.54 -3.85
CA ALA A 121 -11.53 2.69 -4.68
C ALA A 121 -10.70 3.75 -3.96
N GLY A 122 -9.71 4.30 -4.67
CA GLY A 122 -8.83 5.34 -4.16
C GLY A 122 -7.82 4.87 -3.12
N MET A 123 -7.65 3.55 -2.94
CA MET A 123 -6.72 2.98 -1.96
C MET A 123 -5.38 2.57 -2.55
N PRO A 124 -4.29 2.59 -1.76
CA PRO A 124 -3.00 2.06 -2.18
C PRO A 124 -3.09 0.56 -2.44
N THR A 125 -2.41 0.06 -3.48
CA THR A 125 -2.47 -1.34 -3.93
C THR A 125 -2.06 -2.38 -2.88
N MET A 126 -1.35 -1.96 -1.82
CA MET A 126 -0.93 -2.86 -0.73
C MET A 126 -1.88 -2.91 0.46
N THR A 127 -2.72 -1.90 0.66
CA THR A 127 -3.60 -1.77 1.84
C THR A 127 -5.07 -1.57 1.49
N GLY A 128 -5.38 -1.42 0.21
CA GLY A 128 -6.74 -1.30 -0.33
C GLY A 128 -7.42 -2.63 -0.66
N THR A 129 -6.82 -3.75 -0.29
CA THR A 129 -7.31 -5.08 -0.64
C THR A 129 -7.88 -5.78 0.59
N LEU A 130 -9.14 -6.18 0.48
CA LEU A 130 -9.82 -7.04 1.46
C LEU A 130 -9.68 -8.50 1.05
N CYS A 131 -9.35 -9.36 2.01
CA CYS A 131 -9.17 -10.80 1.82
C CYS A 131 -10.22 -11.57 2.62
N GLY A 132 -10.66 -12.73 2.11
CA GLY A 132 -11.58 -13.61 2.83
C GLY A 132 -13.03 -13.14 2.82
N VAL A 133 -13.43 -12.35 1.82
CA VAL A 133 -14.85 -12.00 1.62
C VAL A 133 -15.58 -13.23 1.11
N ALA A 134 -16.70 -13.59 1.75
CA ALA A 134 -17.50 -14.74 1.35
C ALA A 134 -17.92 -14.63 -0.13
N ASP A 135 -17.79 -15.72 -0.86
CA ASP A 135 -17.97 -15.78 -2.31
C ASP A 135 -19.36 -15.30 -2.76
N ASP A 136 -20.37 -15.57 -1.94
CA ASP A 136 -21.77 -15.19 -2.15
C ASP A 136 -21.99 -13.69 -2.03
N PHE A 137 -21.21 -13.04 -1.15
CA PHE A 137 -21.21 -11.61 -0.95
C PHE A 137 -20.39 -10.91 -2.05
N ARG A 138 -19.27 -11.52 -2.45
CA ARG A 138 -18.42 -11.06 -3.56
C ARG A 138 -19.19 -10.95 -4.87
N LYS A 139 -20.05 -11.93 -5.19
CA LYS A 139 -20.88 -11.89 -6.42
C LYS A 139 -21.90 -10.75 -6.45
N LYS A 140 -22.23 -10.16 -5.29
CA LYS A 140 -23.13 -9.02 -5.16
C LYS A 140 -22.39 -7.68 -5.22
N LEU A 141 -21.06 -7.69 -5.12
CA LEU A 141 -20.23 -6.50 -5.21
C LEU A 141 -19.88 -6.23 -6.67
N TYR A 142 -20.23 -5.04 -7.15
CA TYR A 142 -19.87 -4.54 -8.48
C TYR A 142 -19.17 -3.18 -8.35
N HIS A 143 -18.48 -2.76 -9.43
CA HIS A 143 -17.79 -1.47 -9.49
C HIS A 143 -18.74 -0.34 -9.07
N GLY A 144 -18.32 0.48 -8.12
CA GLY A 144 -19.08 1.63 -7.62
C GLY A 144 -20.08 1.34 -6.49
N VAL A 145 -20.23 0.09 -6.03
CA VAL A 145 -21.04 -0.21 -4.84
C VAL A 145 -20.37 0.36 -3.60
N ARG A 146 -21.16 0.98 -2.73
CA ARG A 146 -20.71 1.42 -1.40
C ARG A 146 -20.79 0.27 -0.42
N VAL A 147 -19.67 -0.02 0.23
CA VAL A 147 -19.55 -0.99 1.32
C VAL A 147 -19.21 -0.25 2.60
N VAL A 148 -19.81 -0.67 3.70
CA VAL A 148 -19.48 -0.23 5.04
C VAL A 148 -18.52 -1.25 5.63
N LEU A 149 -17.32 -0.82 5.98
CA LEU A 149 -16.39 -1.62 6.75
C LEU A 149 -16.55 -1.29 8.22
N THR A 150 -16.70 -2.32 9.04
CA THR A 150 -16.83 -2.20 10.48
C THR A 150 -15.63 -2.84 11.15
N GLY A 151 -15.16 -2.22 12.23
CA GLY A 151 -14.04 -2.77 12.99
C GLY A 151 -13.42 -1.76 13.91
N ARG A 152 -12.19 -2.02 14.35
CA ARG A 152 -11.50 -1.17 15.33
C ARG A 152 -10.65 -0.13 14.61
N GLY A 153 -10.93 1.14 14.78
CA GLY A 153 -10.17 2.21 14.13
C GLY A 153 -10.56 3.62 14.55
N THR A 154 -10.15 4.56 13.71
CA THR A 154 -10.41 6.00 13.83
C THR A 154 -11.04 6.50 12.52
N ALA A 155 -11.28 7.81 12.41
CA ALA A 155 -11.71 8.44 11.16
C ALA A 155 -10.64 8.34 10.05
N ASP A 156 -9.38 8.04 10.39
CA ASP A 156 -8.24 7.99 9.47
C ASP A 156 -7.95 6.58 8.94
N GLY A 157 -8.51 5.55 9.58
CA GLY A 157 -8.33 4.15 9.18
C GLY A 157 -8.81 3.16 10.23
N LEU A 158 -9.09 1.92 9.81
CA LEU A 158 -9.57 0.87 10.72
C LEU A 158 -9.02 -0.51 10.38
N PHE A 159 -8.97 -1.36 11.40
CA PHE A 159 -8.77 -2.80 11.28
C PHE A 159 -10.12 -3.45 11.01
N VAL A 160 -10.27 -4.04 9.83
CA VAL A 160 -11.53 -4.61 9.36
C VAL A 160 -11.87 -5.86 10.18
N ALA A 161 -13.07 -5.88 10.76
CA ALA A 161 -13.67 -7.04 11.42
C ALA A 161 -14.90 -7.56 10.67
N GLY A 162 -15.60 -6.69 9.94
CA GLY A 162 -16.78 -7.03 9.14
C GLY A 162 -16.96 -6.12 7.92
N ILE A 163 -17.74 -6.61 6.95
CA ILE A 163 -18.11 -5.89 5.73
C ILE A 163 -19.62 -6.01 5.50
N ASP A 164 -20.27 -4.88 5.28
CA ASP A 164 -21.70 -4.77 4.98
C ASP A 164 -21.91 -3.92 3.71
N VAL A 165 -23.03 -4.08 3.01
CA VAL A 165 -23.39 -3.22 1.86
C VAL A 165 -24.14 -2.00 2.38
N ALA A 166 -23.66 -0.81 2.03
CA ALA A 166 -24.38 0.43 2.35
C ALA A 166 -25.67 0.48 1.53
N HIS A 167 -26.82 0.59 2.21
CA HIS A 167 -28.14 0.73 1.59
C HIS A 167 -28.46 2.20 1.30
#